data_AF-A0A453AJC1-F1
#
_entry.id   AF-A0A453AJC1-F1
#
_cell.length_a   1.000
_cell.length_b   1.000
_cell.length_c   1.000
_cell.angle_alpha   90.00
_cell.angle_beta   90.00
_cell.angle_gamma   90.00
#
_symmetry.space_group_name_H-M   'P 1'
#
loop_
_entity.id
_entity.type
_entity.pdbx_description
1 polymer ?
#
loop_
_entity_poly.entity_id
_entity_poly.type
_entity_poly.pdbx_seq_one_letter_code
_entity_poly.pdbx_strand_id
1 'polypeptide(L)'
;AGRISHRTHHQNHGHVENDESWHPLPEKLYRSLDSSTRKLRFALPFPMLAYPFYLWSRSPGKSGSHFHPSSDLFQPNEKKDIVTSTTCWLAMAGLLAGLTVVMGPLQILKLYAVPYWDFCYVAGLCYLPAPPRPQRQASLVSWKGMELPARGPDDA
;
A
#
# COMPACT_ATOMS: atom_id res chain seq x y z
N ALA A 1 2.36 -18.79 -5.99
CA ALA A 1 2.34 -17.35 -6.32
C ALA A 1 2.18 -16.54 -5.05
N GLY A 2 0.97 -16.17 -4.62
CA GLY A 2 0.75 -15.21 -3.52
C GLY A 2 1.44 -15.54 -2.19
N ARG A 3 1.34 -16.78 -1.69
CA ARG A 3 2.01 -17.17 -0.43
C ARG A 3 3.53 -17.00 -0.50
N ILE A 4 4.13 -17.36 -1.63
CA ILE A 4 5.58 -17.36 -1.82
C ILE A 4 6.08 -15.93 -2.02
N SER A 5 5.41 -15.14 -2.87
CA SER A 5 5.77 -13.73 -3.07
C SER A 5 5.56 -12.90 -1.80
N HIS A 6 4.51 -13.20 -1.02
CA HIS A 6 4.28 -12.59 0.29
C HIS A 6 5.37 -12.94 1.31
N ARG A 7 5.87 -14.18 1.31
CA ARG A 7 7.05 -14.55 2.12
C ARG A 7 8.27 -13.73 1.70
N THR A 8 8.54 -13.62 0.40
CA THR A 8 9.65 -12.82 -0.13
C THR A 8 9.51 -11.34 0.24
N HIS A 9 8.30 -10.78 0.18
CA HIS A 9 8.00 -9.43 0.64
C HIS A 9 8.39 -9.22 2.11
N HIS A 10 7.99 -10.14 3.00
CA HIS A 10 8.35 -10.04 4.41
C HIS A 10 9.86 -10.19 4.68
N GLN A 11 10.56 -11.01 3.88
CA GLN A 11 12.01 -11.16 3.99
C GLN A 11 12.77 -9.90 3.56
N ASN A 12 12.20 -9.12 2.64
CA ASN A 12 12.85 -7.94 2.06
C ASN A 12 12.32 -6.62 2.63
N HIS A 13 11.50 -6.64 3.68
CA HIS A 13 11.01 -5.41 4.31
C HIS A 13 12.17 -4.51 4.77
N GLY A 14 12.13 -3.24 4.39
CA GLY A 14 13.16 -2.26 4.71
C GLY A 14 14.46 -2.43 3.92
N HIS A 15 14.53 -3.39 2.99
CA HIS A 15 15.68 -3.54 2.10
C HIS A 15 15.62 -2.50 0.98
N VAL A 16 16.58 -1.58 0.94
CA VAL A 16 16.60 -0.44 0.00
C VAL A 16 16.28 -0.81 -1.46
N GLU A 17 16.91 -1.88 -1.96
CA GLU A 17 16.63 -2.34 -3.32
C GLU A 17 15.43 -3.27 -3.38
N ASN A 18 15.39 -4.34 -2.58
CA ASN A 18 14.49 -5.47 -2.79
C ASN A 18 13.12 -5.34 -2.13
N ASP A 19 12.90 -4.30 -1.33
CA ASP A 19 11.59 -4.09 -0.73
C ASP A 19 10.56 -3.77 -1.81
N GLU A 20 9.44 -4.49 -1.76
CA GLU A 20 8.30 -4.22 -2.62
C GLU A 20 7.29 -3.25 -1.98
N SER A 21 7.52 -2.90 -0.71
CA SER A 21 6.67 -2.02 0.05
C SER A 21 6.58 -0.63 -0.59
N TRP A 22 5.56 0.09 -0.17
CA TRP A 22 5.35 1.48 -0.57
C TRP A 22 6.27 2.39 0.23
N HIS A 23 7.55 2.34 -0.11
CA HIS A 23 8.54 3.27 0.42
C HIS A 23 8.65 4.53 -0.48
N PRO A 24 9.21 5.64 0.04
CA PRO A 24 9.48 6.81 -0.76
C PRO A 24 10.35 6.46 -1.97
N LEU A 25 9.90 6.87 -3.16
CA LEU A 25 10.65 6.65 -4.40
C LEU A 25 11.76 7.70 -4.51
N PRO A 26 12.93 7.35 -5.05
CA PRO A 26 13.93 8.34 -5.44
C PRO A 26 13.33 9.36 -6.39
N GLU A 27 13.68 10.64 -6.24
CA GLU A 27 13.09 11.73 -7.02
C GLU A 27 13.20 11.50 -8.53
N LYS A 28 14.35 11.00 -8.99
CA LYS A 28 14.58 10.65 -10.40
C LYS A 28 13.56 9.64 -10.91
N LEU A 29 13.26 8.59 -10.13
CA LEU A 29 12.28 7.58 -10.49
C LEU A 29 10.88 8.20 -10.51
N TYR A 30 10.50 8.93 -9.45
CA TYR A 30 9.20 9.61 -9.36
C TYR A 30 8.94 10.53 -10.57
N ARG A 31 9.93 11.31 -11.00
CA ARG A 31 9.82 12.22 -12.15
C ARG A 31 9.74 11.49 -13.49
N SER A 32 10.28 10.27 -13.57
CA SER A 32 10.19 9.44 -14.78
C SER A 32 8.86 8.70 -14.93
N LEU A 33 8.05 8.62 -13.87
CA LEU A 33 6.76 7.93 -13.91
C LEU A 33 5.74 8.70 -14.76
N ASP A 34 4.99 7.95 -15.55
CA ASP A 34 3.82 8.46 -16.24
C ASP A 34 2.77 9.02 -15.26
N SER A 35 2.00 9.99 -15.75
CA SER A 35 1.00 10.68 -14.94
C SER A 35 -0.10 9.75 -14.40
N SER A 36 -0.41 8.66 -15.13
CA SER A 36 -1.33 7.61 -14.69
C SER A 36 -0.80 6.87 -13.47
N THR A 37 0.44 6.38 -13.51
CA THR A 37 1.08 5.67 -12.40
C THR A 37 1.20 6.59 -11.18
N ARG A 38 1.56 7.86 -11.37
CA ARG A 38 1.60 8.84 -10.26
C ARG A 38 0.24 9.05 -9.62
N LYS A 39 -0.83 9.20 -10.42
CA LYS A 39 -2.20 9.33 -9.89
C LYS A 39 -2.64 8.06 -9.16
N LEU A 40 -2.43 6.89 -9.77
CA LEU A 40 -2.76 5.60 -9.18
C LEU A 40 -2.01 5.37 -7.85
N ARG A 41 -0.77 5.86 -7.75
CA ARG A 41 0.12 5.70 -6.59
C ARG A 41 -0.09 6.74 -5.50
N PHE A 42 -0.41 7.99 -5.83
CA PHE A 42 -0.34 9.08 -4.85
C PHE A 42 -1.60 9.95 -4.74
N ALA A 43 -2.60 9.79 -5.61
CA ALA A 43 -3.81 10.61 -5.58
C ALA A 43 -5.01 9.80 -5.07
N LEU A 44 -5.55 10.17 -3.91
CA LEU A 44 -6.75 9.50 -3.38
C LEU A 44 -7.94 9.63 -4.37
N PRO A 45 -8.81 8.60 -4.46
CA PRO A 45 -8.76 7.31 -3.74
C PRO A 45 -7.97 6.22 -4.48
N PHE A 46 -7.30 6.55 -5.59
CA PHE A 46 -6.73 5.58 -6.54
C PHE A 46 -5.69 4.60 -5.96
N PRO A 47 -4.85 4.95 -4.94
CA PRO A 47 -3.94 4.00 -4.30
C PRO A 47 -4.64 2.75 -3.78
N MET A 48 -5.89 2.87 -3.32
CA MET A 48 -6.66 1.73 -2.82
C MET A 48 -7.00 0.73 -3.94
N LEU A 49 -7.08 1.20 -5.18
CA LEU A 49 -7.33 0.41 -6.39
C LEU A 49 -6.04 -0.10 -7.05
N ALA A 50 -4.87 0.30 -6.56
CA ALA A 50 -3.59 -0.05 -7.18
C ALA A 50 -3.17 -1.50 -6.93
N TYR A 51 -3.74 -2.17 -5.92
CA TYR A 51 -3.29 -3.49 -5.47
C TYR A 51 -3.34 -4.58 -6.57
N PRO A 52 -4.41 -4.73 -7.37
CA PRO A 52 -4.43 -5.71 -8.47
C PRO A 52 -3.34 -5.44 -9.51
N PHE A 53 -3.06 -4.18 -9.83
CA PHE A 53 -2.01 -3.80 -10.76
C PHE A 53 -0.61 -4.05 -10.21
N TYR A 54 -0.43 -3.82 -8.90
CA TYR A 54 0.81 -4.15 -8.19
C TYR A 54 1.13 -5.65 -8.28
N LEU A 55 0.16 -6.55 -8.16
CA LEU A 55 0.43 -7.99 -8.32
C LEU A 55 0.91 -8.34 -9.73
N TRP A 56 0.39 -7.63 -10.74
CA TRP A 56 0.73 -7.90 -12.13
C TRP A 56 2.09 -7.34 -12.54
N SER A 57 2.36 -6.10 -12.14
CA SER A 57 3.49 -5.30 -12.66
C SER A 57 4.49 -4.85 -11.59
N ARG A 58 4.29 -5.25 -10.32
CA ARG A 58 5.11 -4.89 -9.16
C ARG A 58 5.17 -3.36 -8.93
N SER A 59 5.97 -2.94 -7.97
CA SER A 59 6.24 -1.51 -7.72
C SER A 59 7.08 -0.89 -8.84
N PRO A 60 6.97 0.43 -9.11
CA PRO A 60 7.77 1.08 -10.13
C PRO A 60 9.28 0.89 -9.90
N GLY A 61 10.01 0.62 -10.98
CA GLY A 61 11.44 0.27 -10.90
C GLY A 61 11.71 -1.22 -10.69
N LYS A 62 10.67 -2.05 -10.54
CA LYS A 62 10.74 -3.52 -10.50
C LYS A 62 10.25 -4.14 -11.82
N SER A 63 10.63 -5.39 -12.07
CA SER A 63 10.30 -6.10 -13.30
C SER A 63 9.72 -7.48 -13.01
N GLY A 64 8.84 -8.00 -13.86
CA GLY A 64 8.17 -9.28 -13.62
C GLY A 64 6.86 -9.14 -12.86
N SER A 65 6.36 -10.26 -12.35
CA SER A 65 4.98 -10.39 -11.87
C SER A 65 4.89 -11.39 -10.73
N HIS A 66 3.93 -11.23 -9.83
CA HIS A 66 3.62 -12.21 -8.78
C HIS A 66 3.05 -13.53 -9.34
N PHE A 67 2.67 -13.55 -10.62
CA PHE A 67 2.11 -14.73 -11.28
C PHE A 67 3.11 -15.45 -12.21
N HIS A 68 4.24 -14.81 -12.53
CA HIS A 68 5.19 -15.32 -13.52
C HIS A 68 6.31 -16.14 -12.85
N PRO A 69 6.51 -17.42 -13.22
CA PRO A 69 7.45 -18.32 -12.54
C PRO A 69 8.93 -17.95 -12.73
N SER A 70 9.25 -17.15 -13.75
CA SER A 70 10.62 -16.64 -13.98
C SER A 70 10.84 -15.24 -13.40
N SER A 71 9.91 -14.73 -12.59
CA SER A 71 10.13 -13.48 -11.85
C SER A 71 11.27 -13.65 -10.84
N ASP A 72 12.07 -12.61 -10.64
CA ASP A 72 13.14 -12.54 -9.62
C ASP A 72 12.62 -12.68 -8.18
N LEU A 73 11.31 -12.61 -7.98
CA LEU A 73 10.60 -12.90 -6.73
C LEU A 73 10.72 -14.35 -6.26
N PHE A 74 11.06 -15.26 -7.17
CA PHE A 74 10.91 -16.68 -6.98
C PHE A 74 12.21 -17.43 -7.24
N GLN A 75 12.44 -18.45 -6.43
CA GLN A 75 13.55 -19.37 -6.65
C GLN A 75 13.20 -20.37 -7.77
N PRO A 76 14.18 -20.89 -8.52
CA PRO A 76 13.92 -21.83 -9.62
C PRO A 76 13.17 -23.11 -9.21
N ASN A 77 13.33 -23.55 -7.96
CA ASN A 77 12.64 -24.71 -7.39
C ASN A 77 11.14 -24.43 -7.09
N GLU A 78 10.73 -23.17 -6.94
CA GLU A 78 9.36 -22.76 -6.61
C GLU A 78 8.46 -22.66 -7.87
N LYS A 79 9.03 -22.81 -9.08
CA LYS A 79 8.33 -22.64 -10.37
C LYS A 79 7.04 -23.45 -10.48
N LYS A 80 7.07 -24.72 -10.05
CA LYS A 80 5.89 -25.61 -10.14
C LYS A 80 4.76 -25.12 -9.24
N ASP A 81 5.08 -24.70 -8.02
CA ASP A 81 4.10 -24.18 -7.07
C ASP A 81 3.44 -22.90 -7.59
N ILE A 82 4.22 -22.05 -8.27
CA ILE A 82 3.72 -20.82 -8.88
C ILE A 82 2.73 -21.14 -9.98
N VAL A 83 3.12 -21.98 -10.95
CA VAL A 83 2.25 -22.38 -12.07
C VAL A 83 0.95 -22.98 -11.54
N THR A 84 1.03 -23.97 -10.64
CA THR A 84 -0.17 -24.62 -10.07
C THR A 84 -1.09 -23.60 -9.39
N SER A 85 -0.54 -22.75 -8.52
CA SER A 85 -1.36 -21.76 -7.80
C SER A 85 -1.98 -20.70 -8.73
N THR A 86 -1.26 -20.27 -9.76
CA THR A 86 -1.76 -19.32 -10.76
C THR A 86 -2.88 -19.98 -11.59
N THR A 87 -2.73 -21.25 -11.98
CA THR A 87 -3.77 -22.00 -12.68
C THR A 87 -5.02 -22.17 -11.83
N CYS A 88 -4.89 -22.54 -10.54
CA CYS A 88 -6.04 -22.64 -9.64
C CYS A 88 -6.78 -21.31 -9.49
N TRP A 89 -6.02 -20.21 -9.38
CA TRP A 89 -6.62 -18.88 -9.30
C TRP A 89 -7.34 -18.50 -10.61
N LEU A 90 -6.77 -18.80 -11.77
CA LEU A 90 -7.43 -18.58 -13.08
C LEU A 90 -8.68 -19.44 -13.23
N ALA A 91 -8.66 -20.68 -12.76
CA ALA A 91 -9.84 -21.55 -12.77
C ALA A 91 -10.97 -20.97 -11.91
N MET A 92 -10.66 -20.45 -10.71
CA MET A 92 -11.62 -19.75 -9.86
C MET A 92 -12.16 -18.49 -10.55
N ALA A 93 -11.30 -17.67 -11.17
CA ALA A 93 -11.72 -16.49 -11.91
C ALA A 93 -12.64 -16.85 -13.09
N GLY A 94 -12.33 -17.92 -13.82
CA GLY A 94 -13.17 -18.45 -14.90
C GLY A 94 -14.52 -18.94 -14.39
N LEU A 95 -14.57 -19.62 -13.24
CA LEU A 95 -15.82 -20.02 -12.59
C LEU A 95 -16.68 -18.80 -12.23
N LEU A 96 -16.07 -17.77 -11.62
CA LEU A 96 -16.77 -16.52 -11.28
C LEU A 96 -17.29 -15.80 -12.54
N ALA A 97 -16.51 -15.80 -13.63
CA ALA A 97 -16.97 -15.25 -14.91
C ALA A 97 -18.18 -16.02 -15.47
N GLY A 98 -18.15 -17.36 -15.43
CA GLY A 98 -19.29 -18.19 -15.81
C GLY A 98 -20.53 -17.90 -14.95
N LEU A 99 -20.36 -17.81 -13.63
CA LEU A 99 -21.44 -17.43 -12.71
C LEU A 99 -21.98 -16.02 -12.98
N THR A 100 -21.12 -15.08 -13.38
CA THR A 100 -21.51 -13.72 -13.78
C THR A 100 -22.42 -13.76 -15.00
N VAL A 101 -22.13 -14.62 -15.97
CA VAL A 101 -22.96 -14.80 -17.18
C VAL A 101 -24.31 -15.42 -16.84
N VAL A 102 -24.34 -16.43 -15.95
CA VAL A 102 -25.57 -17.15 -15.58
C VAL A 102 -26.49 -16.31 -14.68
N MET A 103 -25.95 -15.66 -13.65
CA MET A 103 -26.74 -14.90 -12.66
C MET A 103 -26.94 -13.43 -13.04
N GLY A 104 -26.24 -12.96 -14.08
CA GLY A 104 -26.24 -11.57 -14.52
C GLY A 104 -25.16 -10.72 -13.82
N PRO A 105 -24.52 -9.79 -14.55
CA PRO A 105 -23.40 -9.00 -14.04
C PRO A 105 -23.78 -8.05 -12.89
N LEU A 106 -25.05 -7.64 -12.83
CA LEU A 106 -25.55 -6.79 -11.74
C LEU A 106 -25.43 -7.43 -10.37
N GLN A 107 -25.54 -8.76 -10.29
CA GLN A 107 -25.46 -9.48 -9.02
C GLN A 107 -24.03 -9.47 -8.47
N ILE A 108 -23.04 -9.66 -9.34
CA ILE A 108 -21.62 -9.60 -9.00
C ILE A 108 -21.19 -8.17 -8.66
N LEU A 109 -21.70 -7.17 -9.40
CA LEU A 109 -21.47 -5.76 -9.09
C LEU A 109 -21.96 -5.41 -7.68
N LYS A 110 -23.17 -5.84 -7.32
CA LYS A 110 -23.74 -5.63 -5.99
C LYS A 110 -22.97 -6.35 -4.89
N LEU A 111 -22.54 -7.60 -5.14
CA LEU A 111 -21.92 -8.42 -4.11
C LEU A 111 -20.45 -8.06 -3.85
N TYR A 112 -19.73 -7.59 -4.86
CA TYR A 112 -18.28 -7.37 -4.78
C TYR A 112 -17.85 -5.93 -5.03
N ALA A 113 -18.40 -5.26 -6.06
CA ALA A 113 -17.93 -3.92 -6.43
C ALA A 113 -18.45 -2.84 -5.49
N VAL A 114 -19.74 -2.89 -5.12
CA VAL A 114 -20.35 -1.91 -4.20
C VAL A 114 -19.66 -1.93 -2.83
N PRO A 115 -19.51 -3.08 -2.13
CA PRO A 115 -18.85 -3.10 -0.82
C PRO A 115 -17.38 -2.63 -0.87
N TYR A 116 -16.67 -2.96 -1.95
CA TYR A 116 -15.28 -2.54 -2.13
C TYR A 116 -15.16 -1.03 -2.43
N TRP A 117 -16.09 -0.48 -3.22
CA TRP A 117 -16.18 0.96 -3.47
C TRP A 117 -16.45 1.73 -2.17
N ASP A 118 -17.40 1.26 -1.37
CA ASP A 118 -17.72 1.84 -0.07
C ASP A 118 -16.50 1.81 0.86
N PHE A 119 -15.76 0.70 0.91
CA PHE A 119 -14.50 0.59 1.64
C PHE A 119 -13.48 1.64 1.17
N CYS A 120 -13.27 1.77 -0.14
CA CYS A 120 -12.32 2.74 -0.71
C CYS A 120 -12.75 4.19 -0.40
N TYR A 121 -14.04 4.49 -0.48
CA TYR A 121 -14.59 5.81 -0.19
C TYR A 121 -14.41 6.18 1.29
N VAL A 122 -14.81 5.29 2.21
CA VAL A 122 -14.66 5.50 3.65
C VAL A 122 -13.18 5.64 4.03
N ALA A 123 -12.34 4.73 3.54
CA ALA A 123 -10.89 4.81 3.77
C ALA A 123 -10.32 6.13 3.26
N GLY A 124 -10.66 6.54 2.03
CA GLY A 124 -10.22 7.81 1.46
C GLY A 124 -10.67 9.03 2.26
N LEU A 125 -11.91 9.01 2.79
CA LEU A 125 -12.45 10.07 3.64
C LEU A 125 -11.65 10.20 4.95
N CYS A 126 -11.24 9.09 5.55
CA CYS A 126 -10.40 9.10 6.77
C CYS A 126 -9.01 9.74 6.54
N TYR A 127 -8.53 9.80 5.30
CA TYR A 127 -7.25 10.43 4.94
C TYR A 127 -7.41 11.89 4.47
N LEU A 128 -8.64 12.42 4.35
CA LEU A 128 -8.82 13.85 4.15
C LEU A 128 -8.39 14.60 5.42
N PRO A 129 -7.71 15.75 5.28
CA PRO A 129 -7.33 16.54 6.44
C PRO A 129 -8.57 16.90 7.24
N ALA A 130 -8.57 16.51 8.52
CA ALA A 130 -9.58 16.99 9.46
C ALA A 130 -9.62 18.52 9.42
N PRO A 131 -10.79 19.16 9.53
CA PRO A 131 -10.86 20.61 9.59
C PRO A 131 -9.90 21.11 10.68
N PRO A 132 -9.18 22.21 10.45
CA PRO A 132 -8.22 22.73 11.43
C PRO A 132 -8.95 22.87 12.77
N ARG A 133 -8.42 22.22 13.81
CA ARG A 133 -8.97 22.38 15.15
C ARG A 133 -8.92 23.87 15.49
N PRO A 134 -9.94 24.45 16.13
CA PRO A 134 -9.85 25.80 16.66
C PRO A 134 -8.56 25.88 17.47
N GLN A 135 -7.65 26.79 17.13
CA GLN A 135 -6.53 27.09 18.00
C GLN A 135 -7.11 27.61 19.31
N ARG A 136 -7.27 26.73 20.29
CA ARG A 136 -7.39 27.16 21.66
C ARG A 136 -6.06 27.86 21.94
N GLN A 137 -6.06 29.18 21.98
CA GLN A 137 -4.94 29.93 22.53
C GLN A 137 -4.68 29.31 23.90
N ALA A 138 -3.62 28.51 23.98
CA ALA A 138 -3.01 28.25 25.27
C ALA A 138 -2.52 29.63 25.70
N SER A 139 -3.26 30.28 26.59
CA SER A 139 -2.73 31.44 27.28
C SER A 139 -1.46 30.95 27.94
N LEU A 140 -0.31 31.42 27.44
CA LEU A 140 0.96 31.23 28.11
C LEU A 140 0.83 31.96 29.45
N VAL A 141 0.52 31.22 30.50
CA VAL A 141 0.66 31.71 31.87
C VAL A 141 2.14 32.06 32.02
N SER A 142 2.41 33.34 32.21
CA SER A 142 3.76 33.88 32.38
C SER A 142 4.32 33.37 33.70
N TRP A 143 5.19 32.37 33.65
CA TRP A 143 5.95 31.87 34.79
C TRP A 143 7.08 32.85 35.14
N LYS A 144 6.72 34.05 35.60
CA LYS A 144 7.67 35.06 36.07
C LYS A 144 7.82 34.90 37.58
N GLY A 145 8.70 33.99 38.02
CA GLY A 145 8.96 33.82 39.45
C GLY A 145 9.71 32.55 39.89
N MET A 146 10.40 31.85 39.00
CA MET A 146 11.17 30.65 39.38
C MET A 146 12.64 30.81 38.97
N GLU A 147 13.32 31.80 39.56
CA GLU A 147 14.77 31.84 39.56
C GLU A 147 15.26 31.09 40.81
N LEU A 148 15.95 29.96 40.60
CA LEU A 148 16.63 29.24 41.67
C LEU A 148 17.90 30.03 42.07
N PRO A 149 18.19 30.21 43.36
CA PRO A 149 19.41 30.87 43.77
C PRO A 149 20.62 30.01 43.34
N ALA A 150 21.60 30.66 42.70
CA ALA A 150 22.86 30.03 42.33
C ALA A 150 23.59 29.54 43.60
N ARG A 151 24.05 28.29 43.60
CA ARG A 151 24.99 27.80 44.63
C ARG A 151 26.27 28.61 44.58
N GLY A 152 26.68 29.14 45.72
CA GLY A 152 28.00 29.74 45.90
C GLY A 152 29.11 28.68 45.85
N PRO A 153 30.37 29.10 45.61
CA PRO A 153 31.50 28.20 45.40
C PRO A 153 32.03 27.48 46.66
N ASP A 154 31.32 27.52 47.79
CA ASP A 154 31.81 26.98 49.07
C ASP A 154 31.23 25.60 49.44
N ASP A 155 30.47 24.99 48.53
CA ASP A 155 29.90 23.64 48.71
C ASP A 155 30.80 22.57 48.04
N ALA A 156 32.01 22.37 48.58
CA ALA A 156 32.92 21.26 48.23
C ALA A 156 33.13 20.32 49.43
#